data_AF-A0A442G7V7-F1
#
_entry.id   AF-A0A442G7V7-F1
#
_cell.length_a   1.000
_cell.length_b   1.000
_cell.length_c   1.000
_cell.angle_alpha   90.00
_cell.angle_beta   90.00
_cell.angle_gamma   90.00
#
_symmetry.space_group_name_H-M   'P 1'
#
loop_
_entity.id
_entity.type
_entity.pdbx_description
1 polymer ?
#
loop_
_entity_poly.entity_id
_entity_poly.type
_entity_poly.pdbx_seq_one_letter_code
_entity_poly.pdbx_strand_id
1 'polypeptide(L)' 'EYMTGGIVVVIGQTGRNFAAGMSGGVAYVLDEVGDFAERCNMAMVELEPVPEEDDLMEKLLHHGGDLDHK' A
#
# COMPACT_ATOMS: atom_id res chain seq x y z
N GLU A 1 9.85 -1.88 -13.15
CA GLU A 1 9.32 -1.32 -14.41
C GLU A 1 8.70 -2.45 -15.21
N TYR A 2 7.65 -2.17 -16.02
CA TYR A 2 6.99 -3.15 -16.90
C TYR A 2 6.49 -4.44 -16.25
N MET A 3 6.06 -4.37 -14.99
CA MET A 3 5.46 -5.52 -14.31
C MET A 3 4.08 -5.79 -14.91
N THR A 4 3.86 -7.03 -15.36
CA THR A 4 2.60 -7.47 -15.99
C THR A 4 1.81 -8.47 -15.14
N GLY A 5 2.32 -8.86 -13.97
CA GLY A 5 1.68 -9.78 -13.03
C GLY A 5 2.60 -10.18 -11.88
N GLY A 6 2.03 -10.81 -10.85
CA GLY A 6 2.74 -11.26 -9.66
C GLY A 6 2.56 -10.34 -8.44
N ILE A 7 3.29 -10.66 -7.37
CA ILE A 7 3.30 -9.90 -6.11
C ILE A 7 4.74 -9.60 -5.74
N VAL A 8 5.02 -8.34 -5.40
CA VAL A 8 6.34 -7.89 -4.93
C VAL A 8 6.19 -7.22 -3.57
N VAL A 9 7.16 -7.43 -2.69
CA VAL A 9 7.28 -6.72 -1.41
C VAL A 9 8.63 -6.02 -1.39
N VAL A 10 8.63 -4.71 -1.12
CA VAL A 10 9.82 -3.88 -1.05
C VAL A 10 9.99 -3.39 0.38
N ILE A 11 10.97 -3.95 1.09
CA ILE A 11 11.31 -3.65 2.49
C ILE A 11 12.45 -2.63 2.60
N GLY A 12 12.43 -1.61 1.76
CA GLY A 12 13.47 -0.58 1.71
C GLY A 12 13.12 0.56 0.76
N GLN A 13 14.00 1.55 0.67
CA GLN A 13 13.77 2.75 -0.11
C GLN A 13 13.70 2.47 -1.62
N THR A 14 12.70 3.03 -2.31
CA THR A 14 12.52 2.91 -3.76
C THR A 14 13.28 3.98 -4.56
N GLY A 15 13.53 3.69 -5.84
CA GLY A 15 14.03 4.68 -6.79
C GLY A 15 12.94 5.59 -7.34
N ARG A 16 13.33 6.62 -8.10
CA ARG A 16 12.40 7.46 -8.87
C ARG A 16 11.72 6.66 -9.98
N ASN A 17 10.54 7.09 -10.38
CA ASN A 17 9.75 6.49 -11.46
C ASN A 17 9.39 5.02 -11.19
N PHE A 18 9.18 4.67 -9.92
CA PHE A 18 8.71 3.34 -9.52
C PHE A 18 7.38 3.02 -10.21
N ALA A 19 7.13 1.74 -10.48
CA ALA A 19 5.92 1.26 -11.16
C ALA A 19 5.67 1.82 -12.59
N ALA A 20 6.65 2.48 -13.22
CA ALA A 20 6.50 2.88 -14.62
C ALA A 20 6.23 1.66 -15.52
N GLY A 21 5.20 1.78 -16.37
CA GLY A 21 4.74 0.71 -17.25
C GLY A 21 4.17 -0.52 -16.53
N MET A 22 3.90 -0.45 -15.23
CA MET A 22 3.27 -1.55 -14.50
C MET A 22 1.80 -1.66 -14.92
N SER A 23 1.50 -2.69 -15.71
CA SER A 23 0.15 -2.94 -16.24
C SER A 23 -0.60 -4.04 -15.49
N GLY A 24 0.06 -4.74 -14.56
CA GLY A 24 -0.59 -5.77 -13.76
C GLY A 24 0.26 -6.27 -12.58
N GLY A 25 -0.42 -6.74 -11.53
CA GLY A 25 0.19 -7.24 -10.29
C GLY A 25 0.00 -6.30 -9.10
N VAL A 26 0.59 -6.65 -7.95
CA VAL A 26 0.52 -5.86 -6.71
C VAL A 26 1.92 -5.66 -6.15
N ALA A 27 2.23 -4.45 -5.68
CA ALA A 27 3.46 -4.13 -5.00
C ALA A 27 3.18 -3.53 -3.62
N TYR A 28 3.69 -4.15 -2.57
CA TYR A 28 3.70 -3.59 -1.23
C TYR A 28 5.04 -2.89 -1.00
N VAL A 29 4.99 -1.63 -0.59
CA VAL A 29 6.19 -0.81 -0.38
C VAL A 29 6.18 -0.29 1.04
N LEU A 30 7.24 -0.59 1.78
CA LEU A 30 7.49 0.00 3.09
C LEU A 30 8.00 1.44 2.87
N ASP A 31 7.20 2.42 3.26
CA ASP A 31 7.53 3.85 3.15
C ASP A 31 7.77 4.47 4.53
N GLU A 32 8.98 4.26 5.08
CA GLU A 32 9.34 4.80 6.39
C GLU A 32 9.54 6.33 6.39
N VAL A 33 9.78 6.91 5.22
CA VAL A 33 10.07 8.35 5.05
C VAL A 33 8.80 9.14 4.71
N GLY A 34 7.79 8.49 4.10
CA GLY A 34 6.54 9.12 3.68
C GLY A 34 6.62 9.84 2.33
N ASP A 35 7.66 9.58 1.54
CA ASP A 35 7.93 10.24 0.25
C ASP A 35 7.80 9.28 -0.95
N PHE A 36 7.17 8.11 -0.77
CA PHE A 36 7.02 7.14 -1.86
C PHE A 36 6.14 7.68 -3.00
N ALA A 37 5.07 8.40 -2.66
CA ALA A 37 4.15 8.95 -3.65
C ALA A 37 4.84 9.87 -4.67
N GLU A 38 5.86 10.62 -4.25
CA GLU A 38 6.64 11.51 -5.14
C GLU A 38 7.53 10.74 -6.13
N ARG A 39 7.84 9.49 -5.80
CA ARG A 39 8.75 8.62 -6.57
C ARG A 39 7.99 7.59 -7.42
N CYS A 40 6.68 7.47 -7.22
CA CYS A 40 5.82 6.55 -7.95
C CYS A 40 5.28 7.17 -9.24
N ASN A 41 5.27 6.39 -10.33
CA ASN A 41 4.64 6.78 -11.58
C ASN A 41 3.16 6.39 -11.55
N MET A 42 2.29 7.38 -11.35
CA MET A 42 0.84 7.20 -11.19
C MET A 42 0.06 7.04 -12.52
N ALA A 43 0.74 6.86 -13.66
CA ALA A 43 0.04 6.83 -14.96
C ALA A 43 -0.80 5.57 -15.19
N MET A 44 -0.43 4.45 -14.56
CA MET A 44 -1.08 3.14 -14.76
C MET A 44 -1.34 2.39 -13.45
N VAL A 45 -1.00 2.98 -12.31
CA VAL A 45 -1.16 2.36 -10.99
C VAL A 45 -1.86 3.32 -10.05
N GLU A 46 -2.50 2.76 -9.04
CA GLU A 46 -3.08 3.50 -7.92
C GLU A 46 -2.30 3.16 -6.65
N LEU A 47 -2.24 4.12 -5.74
CA LEU A 47 -1.64 3.93 -4.42
C LEU A 47 -2.76 3.89 -3.40
N GLU A 48 -2.84 2.78 -2.67
CA GLU A 48 -3.70 2.66 -1.50
C GLU A 48 -2.84 2.40 -0.26
N PRO A 49 -3.06 3.14 0.84
CA PRO A 49 -2.46 2.80 2.11
C PRO A 49 -3.02 1.46 2.57
N VAL A 50 -2.16 0.60 3.10
CA VAL A 50 -2.62 -0.63 3.76
C VAL A 50 -3.22 -0.21 5.10
N PRO A 51 -4.53 -0.45 5.33
CA PRO A 51 -5.15 -0.09 6.60
C PRO A 51 -4.48 -0.85 7.75
N GLU A 52 -4.40 -0.21 8.92
CA GLU A 52 -3.97 -0.90 10.13
C GLU A 52 -4.99 -1.99 10.49
N GLU A 53 -4.53 -3.01 11.22
CA GLU A 53 -5.37 -4.16 11.55
C GLU A 53 -6.64 -3.74 12.31
N ASP A 54 -6.52 -2.76 13.20
CA ASP A 54 -7.63 -2.17 13.94
C ASP A 54 -8.62 -1.41 13.03
N ASP A 55 -8.12 -0.60 12.08
CA ASP A 55 -8.95 0.12 11.10
C ASP A 55 -9.72 -0.86 10.19
N LEU A 56 -9.06 -1.97 9.82
CA LEU A 56 -9.65 -3.03 9.01
C LEU A 56 -10.72 -3.78 9.81
N MET A 57 -10.45 -4.06 11.09
CA MET A 57 -11.37 -4.72 12.01
C MET A 57 -12.64 -3.88 12.23
N GLU A 58 -12.50 -2.58 12.46
CA GLU A 58 -13.63 -1.65 12.62
C GLU A 58 -14.53 -1.63 11.36
N LYS A 59 -13.92 -1.52 10.18
CA LYS A 59 -14.64 -1.48 8.89
C LYS A 59 -15.36 -2.78 8.55
N LEU A 60 -14.78 -3.93 8.89
CA LEU A 60 -15.35 -5.24 8.56
C LEU A 60 -16.40 -5.70 9.57
N LEU A 61 -16.23 -5.37 10.85
CA LEU A 61 -17.03 -6.00 11.90
C LEU A 61 -18.29 -5.25 12.29
N HIS A 62 -18.41 -3.91 12.13
CA HIS A 62 -19.66 -3.15 12.35
C HIS A 62 -20.59 -3.69 13.49
N HIS A 63 -20.03 -4.23 14.57
CA HIS A 63 -20.78 -4.86 15.66
C HIS A 63 -20.07 -4.56 16.99
N GLY A 64 -20.59 -3.55 17.68
CA GLY A 64 -20.56 -3.45 19.13
C GLY A 64 -19.26 -2.97 19.74
N GLY A 65 -19.11 -1.65 19.86
CA GLY A 65 -18.30 -1.10 20.95
C GLY A 65 -18.81 -1.64 22.28
N ASP A 66 -18.01 -2.47 22.95
CA ASP A 66 -18.08 -2.70 24.39
C ASP A 66 -16.84 -3.46 24.86
N LEU A 67 -15.64 -2.91 24.64
CA LEU A 67 -14.46 -3.31 25.44
C LEU A 67 -13.59 -2.08 25.66
N ASP A 68 -14.07 -1.24 26.57
CA ASP A 68 -13.28 -0.22 27.26
C ASP A 68 -11.97 -0.85 27.77
N HIS A 69 -10.83 -0.42 27.23
CA HIS A 69 -9.54 -0.68 27.85
C HIS A 69 -9.10 0.61 28.56
N LYS A 70 -9.53 0.67 29.83
CA LYS A 70 -9.20 1.60 30.94
C LYS A 70 -9.81 3.00 30.97
#